data_AF-A0A8B6MA62-F1
#
_entry.id   AF-A0A8B6MA62-F1
#
_cell.length_a   1.000
_cell.length_b   1.000
_cell.length_c   1.000
_cell.angle_alpha   90.00
_cell.angle_beta   90.00
_cell.angle_gamma   90.00
#
_symmetry.space_group_name_H-M   'P 1'
#
loop_
_entity.id
_entity.type
_entity.pdbx_description
1 polymer ?
#
loop_
_entity_poly.entity_id
_entity_poly.type
_entity_poly.pdbx_seq_one_letter_code
_entity_poly.pdbx_strand_id
1 'polypeptide(L)'
;MLHPTIDPKAERKIVATGLPASPGAASGEIVFSSEDAETAKAAGKAVILVRIETSPDDIHGMNVAEGILTTRGGMTSHAAVVARGMGKPCVSGAGTIRIDCR
;
A
#
# COMPACT_ATOMS: atom_id res chain seq x y z
N MET A 1 3.28 12.67 -15.53
CA MET A 1 4.37 11.94 -14.84
C MET A 1 4.26 10.46 -15.20
N LEU A 2 5.38 9.84 -15.56
CA LEU A 2 5.45 8.40 -15.85
C LEU A 2 5.46 7.66 -14.51
N HIS A 3 4.39 6.93 -14.21
CA HIS A 3 4.37 6.07 -13.02
C HIS A 3 5.14 4.78 -13.34
N PRO A 4 5.87 4.20 -12.36
CA PRO A 4 6.41 2.86 -12.50
C PRO A 4 5.30 1.89 -12.90
N THR A 5 5.56 1.02 -13.88
CA THR A 5 4.61 0.02 -14.34
C THR A 5 5.23 -1.36 -14.25
N ILE A 6 4.42 -2.35 -13.87
CA ILE A 6 4.83 -3.74 -13.94
C ILE A 6 4.83 -4.14 -15.42
N ASP A 7 5.89 -4.82 -15.87
CA ASP A 7 5.99 -5.35 -17.23
C ASP A 7 4.70 -6.12 -17.60
N PRO A 8 4.01 -5.77 -18.70
CA PRO A 8 2.84 -6.50 -19.18
C PRO A 8 3.09 -7.99 -19.44
N LYS A 9 4.33 -8.37 -19.77
CA LYS A 9 4.72 -9.73 -20.13
C LYS A 9 5.23 -10.56 -18.94
N ALA A 10 5.46 -9.94 -17.78
CA ALA A 10 5.87 -10.67 -16.59
C ALA A 10 4.72 -11.57 -16.11
N GLU A 11 5.06 -12.77 -15.65
CA GLU A 11 4.08 -13.68 -15.04
C GLU A 11 3.59 -13.08 -13.72
N ARG A 12 2.27 -12.88 -13.59
CA ARG A 12 1.65 -12.26 -12.42
C ARG A 12 0.86 -13.30 -11.65
N LYS A 13 1.33 -13.64 -10.45
CA LYS A 13 0.52 -14.38 -9.49
C LYS A 13 -0.40 -13.41 -8.75
N ILE A 14 -1.62 -13.27 -9.25
CA ILE A 14 -2.63 -12.41 -8.63
C ILE A 14 -3.18 -13.10 -7.39
N VAL A 15 -2.85 -12.57 -6.20
CA VAL A 15 -3.38 -13.06 -4.92
C VAL A 15 -4.69 -12.38 -4.53
N ALA A 16 -4.91 -11.16 -4.99
CA ALA A 16 -6.10 -10.36 -4.72
C ALA A 16 -6.27 -9.24 -5.73
N THR A 17 -7.45 -8.62 -5.73
CA THR A 17 -7.76 -7.42 -6.51
C THR A 17 -8.59 -6.48 -5.64
N GLY A 18 -8.39 -5.19 -5.82
CA GLY A 18 -9.12 -4.13 -5.13
C GLY A 18 -9.35 -2.94 -6.04
N LEU A 19 -9.75 -1.82 -5.45
CA LEU A 19 -9.99 -0.56 -6.12
C LEU A 19 -8.65 0.13 -6.43
N PRO A 20 -8.46 0.68 -7.65
CA PRO A 20 -7.26 1.39 -8.06
C PRO A 20 -7.22 2.79 -7.42
N ALA A 21 -6.97 2.86 -6.13
CA ALA A 21 -6.99 4.09 -5.37
C ALA A 21 -5.94 5.09 -5.86
N SER A 22 -4.69 4.68 -6.09
CA SER A 22 -3.64 5.55 -6.60
C SER A 22 -2.75 4.80 -7.60
N PRO A 23 -2.41 5.39 -8.76
CA PRO A 23 -1.68 4.71 -9.82
C PRO A 23 -0.22 4.45 -9.48
N GLY A 24 0.35 3.43 -10.14
CA GLY A 24 1.76 3.09 -10.13
C GLY A 24 2.04 1.66 -9.69
N ALA A 25 3.33 1.30 -9.61
CA ALA A 25 3.80 -0.01 -9.20
C ALA A 25 4.75 0.13 -8.02
N ALA A 26 4.55 -0.72 -7.02
CA ALA A 26 5.37 -0.79 -5.81
C ALA A 26 5.75 -2.25 -5.55
N SER A 27 6.93 -2.45 -4.96
CA SER A 27 7.41 -3.75 -4.51
C SER A 27 8.19 -3.56 -3.21
N GLY A 28 8.05 -4.49 -2.27
CA GLY A 28 8.67 -4.40 -0.95
C GLY A 28 8.19 -5.49 0.01
N GLU A 29 8.76 -5.48 1.21
CA GLU A 29 8.38 -6.34 2.32
C GLU A 29 7.03 -5.89 2.91
N ILE A 30 6.16 -6.85 3.23
CA ILE A 30 4.85 -6.56 3.81
C ILE A 30 5.02 -6.23 5.29
N VAL A 31 4.48 -5.09 5.70
CA VAL A 31 4.42 -4.65 7.10
C VAL A 31 2.99 -4.30 7.49
N PHE A 32 2.63 -4.54 8.75
CA PHE A 32 1.27 -4.37 9.25
C PHE A 32 1.10 -3.19 10.20
N SER A 33 2.19 -2.54 10.60
CA SER A 33 2.21 -1.36 11.46
C SER A 33 3.05 -0.24 10.85
N SER A 34 2.76 0.99 11.26
CA SER A 34 3.51 2.16 10.82
C SER A 34 4.94 2.17 11.39
N GLU A 35 5.10 1.69 12.63
CA GLU A 35 6.40 1.53 13.31
C GLU A 35 7.31 0.51 12.60
N ASP A 36 6.74 -0.63 12.17
CA ASP A 36 7.47 -1.63 11.39
C ASP A 36 7.89 -1.07 10.03
N ALA A 37 7.04 -0.26 9.41
CA ALA A 37 7.34 0.39 8.14
C ALA A 37 8.55 1.33 8.27
N GLU A 38 8.60 2.14 9.33
CA GLU A 38 9.74 3.02 9.61
C GLU A 38 11.01 2.23 9.91
N THR A 39 10.89 1.20 10.75
CA THR A 39 12.02 0.36 11.16
C THR A 39 12.64 -0.35 9.95
N ALA A 40 11.81 -0.94 9.08
CA ALA A 40 12.27 -1.61 7.87
C ALA A 40 12.84 -0.62 6.85
N LYS A 41 12.28 0.59 6.73
CA LYS A 41 12.84 1.65 5.88
C LYS A 41 14.20 2.12 6.41
N ALA A 42 14.35 2.27 7.72
CA ALA A 42 15.62 2.61 8.37
C ALA A 42 16.69 1.52 8.12
N ALA A 43 16.28 0.26 8.01
CA ALA A 43 17.14 -0.84 7.60
C ALA A 43 17.43 -0.88 6.07
N GLY A 44 16.96 0.11 5.30
CA GLY A 44 17.19 0.22 3.86
C GLY A 44 16.29 -0.68 3.00
N LYS A 45 15.24 -1.27 3.58
CA LYS A 45 14.30 -2.13 2.85
C LYS A 45 13.17 -1.33 2.24
N ALA A 46 12.72 -1.74 1.06
CA ALA A 46 11.45 -1.28 0.50
C ALA A 46 10.29 -1.99 1.21
N VAL A 47 9.22 -1.27 1.53
CA VAL A 47 8.08 -1.83 2.28
C VAL A 47 6.73 -1.50 1.66
N ILE A 48 5.77 -2.39 1.86
CA ILE A 48 4.37 -2.25 1.48
C ILE A 48 3.55 -2.26 2.77
N LEU A 49 2.89 -1.14 3.07
CA LEU A 49 2.04 -1.03 4.24
C LEU A 49 0.69 -1.68 3.96
N VAL A 50 0.36 -2.72 4.73
CA VAL A 50 -0.87 -3.48 4.60
C VAL A 50 -1.72 -3.31 5.86
N ARG A 51 -2.90 -2.70 5.72
CA ARG A 51 -3.78 -2.37 6.85
C ARG A 51 -5.22 -2.73 6.55
N ILE A 52 -6.07 -2.90 7.57
CA ILE A 52 -7.51 -3.09 7.33
C ILE A 52 -8.11 -1.79 6.79
N GLU A 53 -7.85 -0.71 7.52
CA GLU A 53 -8.10 0.69 7.15
C GLU A 53 -6.90 1.50 7.67
N THR A 54 -6.62 2.66 7.08
CA THR A 54 -5.61 3.58 7.62
C THR A 54 -6.27 4.72 8.38
N SER A 55 -5.59 5.22 9.41
CA SER A 55 -5.97 6.44 10.16
C SER A 55 -4.90 7.52 9.99
N PRO A 56 -5.13 8.77 10.46
CA PRO A 56 -4.11 9.81 10.49
C PRO A 56 -2.84 9.41 11.25
N ASP A 57 -2.93 8.49 12.21
CA ASP A 57 -1.76 7.97 12.95
C ASP A 57 -0.81 7.18 12.05
N ASP A 58 -1.34 6.63 10.94
CA ASP A 58 -0.56 5.86 9.98
C ASP A 58 0.21 6.74 8.96
N ILE A 59 0.12 8.07 9.04
CA ILE A 59 0.73 8.98 8.05
C ILE A 59 2.23 8.75 7.88
N HIS A 60 2.96 8.53 8.97
CA HIS A 60 4.40 8.32 8.89
C HIS A 60 4.73 6.99 8.18
N GLY A 61 4.00 5.92 8.52
CA GLY A 61 4.10 4.62 7.84
C GLY A 61 3.75 4.71 6.35
N MET A 62 2.67 5.42 6.01
CA MET A 62 2.26 5.66 4.63
C MET A 62 3.33 6.44 3.85
N ASN A 63 4.02 7.38 4.50
CA ASN A 63 5.06 8.19 3.87
C ASN A 63 6.33 7.39 3.58
N VAL A 64 6.72 6.44 4.44
CA VAL A 64 7.92 5.62 4.22
C VAL A 64 7.69 4.43 3.30
N ALA A 65 6.44 3.95 3.18
CA ALA A 65 6.11 2.78 2.36
C ALA A 65 6.14 3.06 0.85
N GLU A 66 6.63 2.12 0.05
CA GLU A 66 6.61 2.24 -1.42
C GLU A 66 5.20 2.10 -1.99
N GLY A 67 4.30 1.42 -1.27
CA GLY A 67 2.90 1.27 -1.66
C GLY A 67 2.02 0.91 -0.47
N ILE A 68 0.71 1.09 -0.65
CA ILE A 68 -0.29 0.91 0.41
C ILE A 68 -1.39 -0.05 -0.07
N LEU A 69 -1.74 -1.03 0.75
CA LEU A 69 -2.83 -1.97 0.53
C LEU A 69 -3.81 -1.90 1.69
N THR A 70 -5.10 -1.74 1.39
CA THR A 70 -6.16 -1.83 2.41
C THR A 70 -7.23 -2.84 2.04
N THR A 71 -7.75 -3.59 3.02
CA THR A 71 -8.85 -4.54 2.79
C THR A 71 -10.22 -3.86 2.79
N ARG A 72 -10.35 -2.73 3.50
CA ARG A 72 -11.56 -1.90 3.54
C ARG A 72 -11.25 -0.46 3.13
N GLY A 73 -12.29 0.23 2.68
CA GLY A 73 -12.20 1.60 2.19
C GLY A 73 -12.45 1.71 0.68
N GLY A 74 -13.06 2.83 0.29
CA GLY A 74 -13.36 3.14 -1.12
C GLY A 74 -12.30 4.01 -1.79
N MET A 75 -12.67 4.57 -2.94
CA MET A 75 -11.86 5.53 -3.71
C MET A 75 -11.69 6.90 -3.02
N THR A 76 -12.48 7.18 -1.99
CA THR A 76 -12.46 8.40 -1.16
C THR A 76 -12.04 8.13 0.28
N SER A 77 -11.54 6.92 0.57
CA SER A 77 -11.02 6.57 1.90
C SER A 77 -9.76 7.36 2.25
N HIS A 78 -9.42 7.39 3.54
CA HIS A 78 -8.19 8.00 4.03
C HIS A 78 -6.95 7.51 3.25
N ALA A 79 -6.81 6.18 3.12
CA ALA A 79 -5.74 5.56 2.33
C ALA A 79 -5.67 6.10 0.90
N ALA A 80 -6.81 6.18 0.20
CA ALA A 80 -6.86 6.61 -1.19
C ALA A 80 -6.52 8.09 -1.38
N VAL A 81 -7.04 8.98 -0.52
CA VAL A 81 -6.79 10.42 -0.63
C VAL A 81 -5.34 10.74 -0.30
N VAL A 82 -4.82 10.19 0.79
CA VAL A 82 -3.45 10.47 1.25
C VAL A 82 -2.42 9.86 0.30
N ALA A 83 -2.63 8.62 -0.18
CA ALA A 83 -1.69 7.99 -1.13
C ALA A 83 -1.60 8.76 -2.45
N ARG A 84 -2.72 9.30 -2.97
CA ARG A 84 -2.71 10.17 -4.15
C ARG A 84 -1.92 11.46 -3.88
N GLY A 85 -2.15 12.09 -2.74
CA GLY A 85 -1.41 13.30 -2.33
C GLY A 85 0.10 13.06 -2.22
N MET A 86 0.49 11.86 -1.79
CA MET A 86 1.90 11.42 -1.69
C MET A 86 2.47 10.86 -3.00
N GLY A 87 1.66 10.70 -4.05
CA GLY A 87 2.09 10.07 -5.31
C GLY A 87 2.49 8.60 -5.18
N LYS A 88 1.98 7.90 -4.16
CA LYS A 88 2.30 6.49 -3.89
C LYS A 88 1.23 5.56 -4.46
N PRO A 89 1.62 4.42 -5.05
CA PRO A 89 0.69 3.37 -5.46
C PRO A 89 -0.19 2.90 -4.31
N CYS A 90 -1.50 2.81 -4.55
CA CYS A 90 -2.43 2.35 -3.53
C CYS A 90 -3.55 1.51 -4.14
N VAL A 91 -3.78 0.36 -3.52
CA VAL A 91 -4.95 -0.50 -3.77
C VAL A 91 -5.80 -0.48 -2.51
N SER A 92 -7.05 -0.03 -2.63
CA SER A 92 -7.99 -0.01 -1.49
C SER A 92 -9.11 -1.01 -1.66
N GLY A 93 -9.75 -1.39 -0.55
CA GLY A 93 -10.92 -2.28 -0.60
C GLY A 93 -10.62 -3.68 -1.15
N ALA A 94 -9.42 -4.23 -0.92
CA ALA A 94 -9.05 -5.60 -1.30
C ALA A 94 -9.70 -6.63 -0.35
N GLY A 95 -11.03 -6.68 -0.34
CA GLY A 95 -11.82 -7.47 0.62
C GLY A 95 -11.70 -9.00 0.49
N THR A 96 -10.97 -9.49 -0.52
CA THR A 96 -10.63 -10.91 -0.69
C THR A 96 -9.49 -11.35 0.23
N ILE A 97 -8.73 -10.41 0.81
CA ILE A 97 -7.66 -10.69 1.76
C ILE A 97 -8.18 -10.48 3.19
N ARG A 98 -7.78 -11.37 4.10
CA ARG A 98 -7.90 -11.16 5.54
C ARG A 98 -6.54 -10.82 6.11
N ILE A 99 -6.48 -9.71 6.84
CA ILE A 99 -5.29 -9.28 7.58
C ILE A 99 -5.53 -9.64 9.05
N ASP A 100 -4.64 -10.44 9.61
CA ASP A 100 -4.61 -10.74 11.04
C ASP A 100 -3.51 -9.89 11.68
N CYS A 101 -3.90 -8.69 12.14
CA CYS A 101 -3.04 -7.83 12.94
C CYS A 101 -3.15 -8.31 14.39
N ARG A 102 -2.32 -9.30 14.75
CA ARG A 102 -2.16 -9.74 16.14
C ARG A 102 -1.50 -8.68 17.01
#